data_AF-A0A2D9Z4S5-F1
#
_entry.id   AF-A0A2D9Z4S5-F1
#
_cell.length_a   1.000
_cell.length_b   1.000
_cell.length_c   1.000
_cell.angle_alpha   90.00
_cell.angle_beta   90.00
_cell.angle_gamma   90.00
#
_symmetry.space_group_name_H-M   'P 1'
#
loop_
_entity.id
_entity.type
_entity.pdbx_description
1 polymer ?
#
loop_
_entity_poly.entity_id
_entity_poly.type
_entity_poly.pdbx_seq_one_letter_code
_entity_poly.pdbx_strand_id
1 'polypeptide(L)'
;MTNTEEHSPSLEDLQASLMRLNKIGISATPTDTLESMLANVDDGLLDLAQQAAKLEEEAKQLFQAGDVGVYKRVRERSRLLASEAEELEGLRERVHYAIEFNYLNAKLAKFVGGSWMVNAIQAFIMLLIFFVLGLLAYDSLAPNQWGYFKIGDYQYLVSDYQSESEAWAGVVETYGLQDVEYEEFLQHQRPDWLTSASIFWIDAVCCAIFMLEFLVRLACSRSKRWYWRNFWIDFVTSIPLPGEAQLSRFGRIARLGRFARLLRFTRVLRAMRVFLMLWRGMDKLQDAMDVKLMKRSLKWGIAVMFIGGIAIYYMESALVTGENDVKTLGGGMWWSFTTVVTGGFGDIHNPITMVGRLLTVALIITGMILVGVFTATLTSLYVGEESEELQRYQEEMNERLDRIESVIAKSVEENSTD
;
A
#
# COMPACT_ATOMS: atom_id res chain seq x y z
N MET A 1 3.14 -59.64 20.46
CA MET A 1 3.99 -58.80 19.60
C MET A 1 3.05 -58.06 18.66
N THR A 2 2.60 -56.87 19.09
CA THR A 2 1.66 -56.03 18.34
C THR A 2 2.45 -55.21 17.33
N ASN A 3 2.20 -55.44 16.05
CA ASN A 3 2.70 -54.64 14.94
C ASN A 3 2.34 -53.17 15.18
N THR A 4 3.33 -52.35 15.52
CA THR A 4 3.28 -50.91 15.27
C THR A 4 3.65 -50.73 13.81
N GLU A 5 2.64 -50.75 12.93
CA GLU A 5 2.82 -50.20 11.58
C GLU A 5 3.13 -48.72 11.73
N GLU A 6 4.40 -48.40 11.53
CA GLU A 6 4.93 -47.05 11.47
C GLU A 6 4.36 -46.43 10.18
N HIS A 7 3.19 -45.81 10.30
CA HIS A 7 2.51 -45.15 9.20
C HIS A 7 3.41 -44.00 8.73
N SER A 8 4.10 -44.21 7.61
CA SER A 8 4.91 -43.17 6.98
C SER A 8 3.99 -42.02 6.59
N PRO A 9 4.23 -40.78 7.07
CA PRO A 9 3.32 -39.67 6.81
C PRO A 9 3.21 -39.46 5.30
N SER A 10 1.97 -39.45 4.80
CA SER A 10 1.70 -39.31 3.38
C SER A 10 2.12 -37.92 2.88
N LEU A 11 2.32 -37.78 1.56
CA LEU A 11 2.59 -36.47 0.96
C LEU A 11 1.47 -35.46 1.26
N GLU A 12 0.23 -35.94 1.41
CA GLU A 12 -0.94 -35.16 1.80
C GLU A 12 -0.87 -34.70 3.26
N ASP A 13 -0.42 -35.56 4.19
CA ASP A 13 -0.21 -35.20 5.59
C ASP A 13 0.88 -34.14 5.76
N LEU A 14 1.95 -34.23 4.96
CA LEU A 14 3.02 -33.24 4.93
C LEU A 14 2.50 -31.90 4.41
N GLN A 15 1.77 -31.88 3.30
CA GLN A 15 1.20 -30.66 2.73
C GLN A 15 0.15 -30.02 3.65
N ALA A 16 -0.73 -30.81 4.24
CA ALA A 16 -1.70 -30.34 5.23
C ALA A 16 -1.02 -29.77 6.47
N SER A 17 0.06 -30.40 6.95
CA SER A 17 0.82 -29.91 8.09
C SER A 17 1.60 -28.63 7.78
N LEU A 18 2.19 -28.53 6.58
CA LEU A 18 2.84 -27.30 6.10
C LEU A 18 1.84 -26.15 5.91
N MET A 19 0.62 -26.42 5.41
CA MET A 19 -0.45 -25.43 5.33
C MET A 19 -0.94 -24.99 6.72
N ARG A 20 -1.12 -25.93 7.66
CA ARG A 20 -1.47 -25.63 9.06
C ARG A 20 -0.40 -24.77 9.73
N LEU A 21 0.89 -25.10 9.54
CA LEU A 21 2.02 -24.31 10.05
C LEU A 21 2.05 -22.90 9.43
N ASN A 22 1.72 -22.75 8.16
CA ASN A 22 1.65 -21.43 7.49
C ASN A 22 0.45 -20.58 7.98
N LYS A 23 -0.64 -21.24 8.45
CA LYS A 23 -1.78 -20.58 9.12
C LYS A 23 -1.45 -20.13 10.56
N ILE A 24 -0.39 -20.62 11.20
CA ILE A 24 0.08 -20.10 12.51
C ILE A 24 0.71 -18.71 12.29
N GLY A 25 -0.14 -17.69 12.23
CA GLY A 25 0.30 -16.30 12.12
C GLY A 25 1.01 -15.87 13.39
N ILE A 26 2.25 -15.37 13.25
CA ILE A 26 3.05 -14.76 14.33
C ILE A 26 2.24 -13.71 15.13
N SER A 27 1.24 -13.07 14.51
CA SER A 27 0.36 -12.09 15.15
C SER A 27 -0.66 -12.67 16.14
N ALA A 28 -1.08 -13.93 15.99
CA ALA A 28 -2.04 -14.59 16.88
C ALA A 28 -1.36 -15.29 18.08
N THR A 29 -0.02 -15.36 18.06
CA THR A 29 0.77 -16.01 19.09
C THR A 29 0.77 -15.18 20.39
N PRO A 30 0.62 -15.80 21.57
CA PRO A 30 0.75 -15.11 22.85
C PRO A 30 2.08 -14.38 22.98
N THR A 31 2.06 -13.20 23.62
CA THR A 31 3.24 -12.34 23.78
C THR A 31 4.41 -13.08 24.43
N ASP A 32 4.16 -13.92 25.44
CA ASP A 32 5.21 -14.67 26.15
C ASP A 32 5.94 -15.65 25.22
N THR A 33 5.20 -16.30 24.30
CA THR A 33 5.77 -17.20 23.30
C THR A 33 6.54 -16.44 22.23
N LEU A 34 6.10 -15.23 21.87
CA LEU A 34 6.86 -14.38 20.96
C LEU A 34 8.17 -13.88 21.59
N GLU A 35 8.16 -13.56 22.89
CA GLU A 35 9.37 -13.16 23.61
C GLU A 35 10.38 -14.31 23.70
N SER A 36 9.92 -15.56 23.92
CA SER A 36 10.82 -16.73 23.88
C SER A 36 11.33 -17.04 22.48
N MET A 37 10.50 -16.89 21.45
CA MET A 37 10.93 -16.98 20.05
C MET A 37 11.99 -15.94 19.71
N LEU A 38 11.82 -14.70 20.17
CA LEU A 38 12.80 -13.63 19.96
C LEU A 38 14.15 -13.97 20.60
N ALA A 39 14.13 -14.47 21.84
CA ALA A 39 15.35 -14.90 22.54
C ALA A 39 16.09 -16.01 21.76
N ASN A 40 15.37 -17.03 21.28
CA ASN A 40 15.97 -18.11 20.49
C ASN A 40 16.57 -17.60 19.16
N VAL A 41 15.92 -16.62 18.52
CA VAL A 41 16.43 -16.01 17.29
C VAL A 41 17.69 -15.18 17.57
N ASP A 42 17.71 -14.41 18.65
CA ASP A 42 18.88 -13.65 19.09
C ASP A 42 20.07 -14.58 19.41
N ASP A 43 19.82 -15.72 20.07
CA ASP A 43 20.83 -16.74 20.33
C ASP A 43 21.36 -17.39 19.03
N GLY A 44 20.48 -17.68 18.06
CA GLY A 44 20.88 -18.20 16.75
C GLY A 44 21.75 -17.22 15.95
N LEU A 45 21.43 -15.92 16.00
CA LEU A 45 22.25 -14.88 15.37
C LEU A 45 23.64 -14.76 16.04
N LEU A 46 23.71 -14.92 17.37
CA LEU A 46 24.97 -14.96 18.10
C LEU A 46 25.83 -16.17 17.70
N ASP A 47 25.22 -17.36 17.54
CA ASP A 47 25.93 -18.56 17.08
C ASP A 47 26.48 -18.36 15.65
N LEU A 48 25.67 -17.84 14.73
CA LEU A 48 26.13 -17.53 13.36
C LEU A 48 27.29 -16.52 13.35
N ALA A 49 27.24 -15.51 14.21
CA ALA A 49 28.33 -14.54 14.35
C ALA A 49 29.63 -15.23 14.83
N GLN A 50 29.54 -16.18 15.77
CA GLN A 50 30.69 -16.96 16.22
C GLN A 50 31.22 -17.89 15.11
N GLN A 51 30.34 -18.55 14.36
CA GLN A 51 30.72 -19.38 13.21
C GLN A 51 31.43 -18.56 12.13
N ALA A 52 30.94 -17.34 11.84
CA ALA A 52 31.55 -16.42 10.89
C ALA A 52 32.94 -15.97 11.35
N ALA A 53 33.11 -15.63 12.63
CA ALA A 53 34.40 -15.25 13.21
C ALA A 53 35.42 -16.41 13.13
N LYS A 54 34.98 -17.64 13.42
CA LYS A 54 35.84 -18.83 13.30
C LYS A 54 36.26 -19.09 11.85
N LEU A 55 35.32 -18.96 10.91
CA LEU A 55 35.59 -19.11 9.47
C LEU A 55 36.59 -18.05 8.98
N GLU A 56 36.51 -16.81 9.47
CA GLU A 56 37.45 -15.75 9.15
C GLU A 56 38.88 -16.10 9.60
N GLU A 57 39.03 -16.63 10.81
CA GLU A 57 40.33 -17.01 11.37
C GLU A 57 40.93 -18.21 10.61
N GLU A 58 40.13 -19.24 10.35
CA GLU A 58 40.54 -20.38 9.51
C GLU A 58 40.97 -19.94 8.11
N ALA A 59 40.21 -19.01 7.51
CA ALA A 59 40.54 -18.45 6.21
C ALA A 59 41.89 -17.72 6.23
N LYS A 60 42.14 -16.86 7.24
CA LYS A 60 43.43 -16.15 7.39
C LYS A 60 44.62 -17.11 7.45
N GLN A 61 44.51 -18.17 8.25
CA GLN A 61 45.58 -19.17 8.40
C GLN A 61 45.84 -19.93 7.09
N LEU A 62 44.77 -20.36 6.42
CA LEU A 62 44.85 -21.13 5.18
C LEU A 62 45.30 -20.28 3.98
N PHE A 63 44.97 -18.98 3.95
CA PHE A 63 45.50 -18.05 2.95
C PHE A 63 47.00 -17.82 3.11
N GLN A 64 47.50 -17.74 4.34
CA GLN A 64 48.95 -17.67 4.61
C GLN A 64 49.68 -18.95 4.16
N ALA A 65 48.99 -20.10 4.19
CA ALA A 65 49.53 -21.38 3.73
C ALA A 65 49.50 -21.58 2.20
N GLY A 66 48.88 -20.67 1.43
CA GLY A 66 48.91 -20.67 -0.04
C GLY A 66 47.98 -21.67 -0.75
N ASP A 67 46.97 -22.25 -0.07
CA ASP A 67 46.02 -23.17 -0.70
C ASP A 67 44.94 -22.41 -1.52
N VAL A 68 45.00 -22.56 -2.85
CA VAL A 68 44.11 -21.89 -3.82
C VAL A 68 42.66 -22.41 -3.73
N GLY A 69 42.44 -23.64 -3.26
CA GLY A 69 41.10 -24.24 -3.11
C GLY A 69 40.29 -23.66 -1.94
N VAL A 70 40.96 -23.01 -0.99
CA VAL A 70 40.37 -22.41 0.21
C VAL A 70 39.45 -21.25 -0.14
N TYR A 71 39.85 -20.43 -1.12
CA TYR A 71 39.09 -19.24 -1.50
C TYR A 71 37.65 -19.59 -1.88
N LYS A 72 37.46 -20.66 -2.67
CA LYS A 72 36.13 -21.10 -3.11
C LYS A 72 35.30 -21.61 -1.93
N ARG A 73 35.88 -22.44 -1.04
CA ARG A 73 35.21 -23.01 0.13
C ARG A 73 34.77 -21.95 1.15
N VAL A 74 35.67 -21.02 1.47
CA VAL A 74 35.39 -19.91 2.40
C VAL A 74 34.28 -19.02 1.84
N ARG A 75 34.33 -18.70 0.54
CA ARG A 75 33.31 -17.87 -0.10
C ARG A 75 31.93 -18.54 -0.12
N GLU A 76 31.87 -19.84 -0.36
CA GLU A 76 30.61 -20.60 -0.33
C GLU A 76 30.02 -20.64 1.08
N ARG A 77 30.84 -20.96 2.10
CA ARG A 77 30.37 -21.01 3.49
C ARG A 77 30.00 -19.64 4.05
N SER A 78 30.73 -18.59 3.68
CA SER A 78 30.37 -17.20 4.01
C SER A 78 29.02 -16.80 3.43
N ARG A 79 28.70 -17.23 2.19
CA ARG A 79 27.38 -16.96 1.59
C ARG A 79 26.25 -17.69 2.31
N LEU A 80 26.47 -18.94 2.72
CA LEU A 80 25.47 -19.70 3.50
C LEU A 80 25.19 -19.03 4.84
N LEU A 81 26.25 -18.69 5.60
CA LEU A 81 26.10 -17.96 6.87
C LEU A 81 25.41 -16.61 6.70
N ALA A 82 25.72 -15.87 5.63
CA ALA A 82 25.07 -14.60 5.34
C ALA A 82 23.57 -14.76 5.01
N SER A 83 23.22 -15.78 4.22
CA SER A 83 21.82 -16.09 3.88
C SER A 83 21.01 -16.48 5.12
N GLU A 84 21.58 -17.32 5.99
CA GLU A 84 20.93 -17.76 7.22
C GLU A 84 20.78 -16.61 8.22
N ALA A 85 21.78 -15.73 8.31
CA ALA A 85 21.69 -14.52 9.11
C ALA A 85 20.61 -13.56 8.60
N GLU A 86 20.49 -13.36 7.29
CA GLU A 86 19.43 -12.52 6.68
C GLU A 86 18.03 -13.10 6.97
N GLU A 87 17.86 -14.41 6.90
CA GLU A 87 16.60 -15.08 7.24
C GLU A 87 16.23 -14.91 8.72
N LEU A 88 17.19 -15.10 9.63
CA LEU A 88 16.99 -14.93 11.07
C LEU A 88 16.76 -13.46 11.44
N GLU A 89 17.47 -12.51 10.86
CA GLU A 89 17.22 -11.08 11.03
C GLU A 89 15.82 -10.70 10.56
N GLY A 90 15.40 -11.21 9.39
CA GLY A 90 14.04 -11.01 8.89
C GLY A 90 12.98 -11.60 9.82
N LEU A 91 13.25 -12.77 10.43
CA LEU A 91 12.37 -13.36 11.43
C LEU A 91 12.32 -12.52 12.72
N ARG A 92 13.48 -12.09 13.21
CA ARG A 92 13.64 -11.24 14.38
C ARG A 92 12.81 -9.96 14.27
N GLU A 93 12.88 -9.29 13.12
CA GLU A 93 12.09 -8.08 12.85
C GLU A 93 10.59 -8.36 12.87
N ARG A 94 10.14 -9.47 12.27
CA ARG A 94 8.72 -9.87 12.27
C ARG A 94 8.21 -10.17 13.69
N VAL A 95 8.99 -10.92 14.47
CA VAL A 95 8.64 -11.27 15.85
C VAL A 95 8.63 -10.02 16.73
N HIS A 96 9.66 -9.18 16.64
CA HIS A 96 9.71 -7.91 17.38
C HIS A 96 8.54 -6.98 17.00
N TYR A 97 8.18 -6.92 15.72
CA TYR A 97 7.00 -6.17 15.27
C TYR A 97 5.72 -6.70 15.91
N ALA A 98 5.52 -8.02 15.90
CA ALA A 98 4.34 -8.66 16.49
C ALA A 98 4.24 -8.42 18.00
N ILE A 99 5.35 -8.50 18.73
CA ILE A 99 5.39 -8.20 20.18
C ILE A 99 4.92 -6.77 20.45
N GLU A 100 5.53 -5.77 19.80
CA GLU A 100 5.18 -4.36 20.00
C GLU A 100 3.73 -4.07 19.59
N PHE A 101 3.26 -4.68 18.51
CA PHE A 101 1.87 -4.58 18.06
C PHE A 101 0.87 -5.17 19.07
N ASN A 102 1.16 -6.36 19.61
CA ASN A 102 0.32 -7.01 20.60
C ASN A 102 0.25 -6.20 21.90
N TYR A 103 1.38 -5.67 22.37
CA TYR A 103 1.41 -4.77 23.53
C TYR A 103 0.60 -3.49 23.30
N LEU A 104 0.75 -2.87 22.12
CA LEU A 104 0.00 -1.67 21.76
C LEU A 104 -1.51 -1.93 21.80
N ASN A 105 -1.97 -3.01 21.15
CA ASN A 105 -3.39 -3.35 21.09
C ASN A 105 -3.95 -3.76 22.45
N ALA A 106 -3.20 -4.51 23.27
CA ALA A 106 -3.61 -4.85 24.61
C ALA A 106 -3.80 -3.59 25.48
N LYS A 107 -2.88 -2.62 25.38
CA LYS A 107 -2.96 -1.37 26.15
C LYS A 107 -4.06 -0.46 25.64
N LEU A 108 -4.26 -0.38 24.31
CA LEU A 108 -5.39 0.34 23.70
C LEU A 108 -6.73 -0.27 24.11
N ALA A 109 -6.85 -1.59 24.08
CA ALA A 109 -8.06 -2.30 24.51
C ALA A 109 -8.36 -1.98 25.99
N LYS A 110 -7.35 -1.93 26.86
CA LYS A 110 -7.51 -1.52 28.25
C LYS A 110 -7.89 -0.04 28.41
N PHE A 111 -7.34 0.85 27.59
CA PHE A 111 -7.61 2.28 27.62
C PHE A 111 -9.03 2.62 27.14
N VAL A 112 -9.44 1.97 26.05
CA VAL A 112 -10.71 2.26 25.39
C VAL A 112 -11.85 1.45 26.02
N GLY A 113 -11.62 0.23 26.50
CA GLY A 113 -12.64 -0.59 27.17
C GLY A 113 -12.97 -1.92 26.49
N GLY A 114 -12.14 -2.36 25.53
CA GLY A 114 -12.23 -3.68 24.89
C GLY A 114 -11.60 -3.71 23.50
N SER A 115 -11.25 -4.92 23.02
CA SER A 115 -10.72 -5.15 21.67
C SER A 115 -11.72 -4.78 20.58
N TRP A 116 -13.01 -5.07 20.81
CA TRP A 116 -14.10 -4.66 19.91
C TRP A 116 -14.10 -3.15 19.66
N MET A 117 -13.90 -2.33 20.71
CA MET A 117 -13.96 -0.88 20.56
C MET A 117 -12.72 -0.32 19.84
N VAL A 118 -11.56 -0.98 20.00
CA VAL A 118 -10.36 -0.68 19.19
C VAL A 118 -10.67 -0.93 17.71
N ASN A 119 -11.30 -2.05 17.37
CA ASN A 119 -11.70 -2.36 16.00
C ASN A 119 -12.74 -1.38 15.46
N ALA A 120 -13.73 -0.98 16.28
CA ALA A 120 -14.73 0.00 15.91
C ALA A 120 -14.12 1.38 15.63
N ILE A 121 -13.19 1.83 16.47
CA ILE A 121 -12.41 3.07 16.25
C ILE A 121 -11.59 2.95 14.97
N GLN A 122 -10.95 1.81 14.72
CA GLN A 122 -10.18 1.58 13.49
C GLN A 122 -11.07 1.63 12.24
N ALA A 123 -12.25 1.02 12.27
CA ALA A 123 -13.22 1.07 11.19
C ALA A 123 -13.75 2.50 10.96
N PHE A 124 -14.06 3.23 12.04
CA PHE A 124 -14.47 4.63 11.97
C PHE A 124 -13.39 5.50 11.30
N ILE A 125 -12.13 5.31 11.69
CA ILE A 125 -11.02 6.08 11.13
C ILE A 125 -10.78 5.72 9.66
N MET A 126 -10.97 4.45 9.28
CA MET A 126 -10.93 4.03 7.89
C MET A 126 -12.03 4.71 7.07
N LEU A 127 -13.26 4.78 7.59
CA LEU A 127 -14.36 5.51 6.94
C LEU A 127 -14.01 7.00 6.81
N LEU A 128 -13.43 7.61 7.84
CA LEU A 128 -12.97 8.99 7.81
C LEU A 128 -11.87 9.21 6.75
N ILE A 129 -10.97 8.25 6.56
CA ILE A 129 -9.94 8.30 5.50
C ILE A 129 -10.61 8.33 4.13
N PHE A 130 -11.55 7.43 3.86
CA PHE A 130 -12.31 7.41 2.61
C PHE A 130 -13.11 8.69 2.39
N PHE A 131 -13.72 9.22 3.44
CA PHE A 131 -14.45 10.48 3.40
C PHE A 131 -13.54 11.66 3.00
N VAL A 132 -12.37 11.81 3.64
CA VAL A 132 -11.42 12.86 3.30
C VAL A 132 -10.84 12.66 1.90
N LEU A 133 -10.55 11.43 1.49
CA LEU A 133 -10.11 11.14 0.12
C LEU A 133 -11.18 11.56 -0.90
N GLY A 134 -12.45 11.24 -0.64
CA GLY A 134 -13.58 11.69 -1.46
C GLY A 134 -13.70 13.21 -1.49
N LEU A 135 -13.48 13.87 -0.35
CA LEU A 135 -13.53 15.33 -0.23
C LEU A 135 -12.37 16.02 -0.97
N LEU A 136 -11.15 15.46 -0.90
CA LEU A 136 -9.99 15.92 -1.66
C LEU A 136 -10.16 15.69 -3.17
N ALA A 137 -10.72 14.53 -3.56
CA ALA A 137 -11.04 14.24 -4.94
C ALA A 137 -12.11 15.21 -5.47
N TYR A 138 -13.15 15.48 -4.68
CA TYR A 138 -14.19 16.44 -5.01
C TYR A 138 -13.62 17.86 -5.16
N ASP A 139 -12.77 18.32 -4.24
CA ASP A 139 -12.13 19.63 -4.34
C ASP A 139 -11.21 19.75 -5.57
N SER A 140 -10.57 18.64 -5.97
CA SER A 140 -9.70 18.58 -7.16
C SER A 140 -10.46 18.47 -8.49
N LEU A 141 -11.66 17.87 -8.49
CA LEU A 141 -12.44 17.59 -9.70
C LEU A 141 -13.53 18.62 -9.97
N ALA A 142 -13.98 19.37 -8.97
CA ALA A 142 -14.96 20.43 -9.12
C ALA A 142 -14.25 21.79 -9.13
N PRO A 143 -13.95 22.40 -10.29
CA PRO A 143 -13.28 23.68 -10.33
C PRO A 143 -14.16 24.76 -9.69
N ASN A 144 -13.51 25.71 -9.00
CA ASN A 144 -14.23 26.76 -8.26
C ASN A 144 -14.92 27.76 -9.20
N GLN A 145 -14.39 27.99 -10.40
CA GLN A 145 -14.91 28.94 -11.39
C GLN A 145 -14.59 28.47 -12.81
N TRP A 146 -15.63 28.07 -13.55
CA TRP A 146 -15.54 27.89 -15.00
C TRP A 146 -15.79 29.23 -15.69
N GLY A 147 -15.14 29.46 -16.81
CA GLY A 147 -15.40 30.61 -17.67
C GLY A 147 -14.96 30.31 -19.09
N TYR A 148 -15.27 31.20 -20.02
CA TYR A 148 -14.65 31.15 -21.35
C TYR A 148 -13.90 32.43 -21.65
N PHE A 149 -12.80 32.28 -22.38
CA PHE A 149 -12.18 33.38 -23.10
C PHE A 149 -12.73 33.37 -24.51
N LYS A 150 -13.22 34.51 -24.97
CA LYS A 150 -13.62 34.66 -26.37
C LYS A 150 -12.61 35.58 -27.05
N ILE A 151 -11.97 35.08 -28.10
CA ILE A 151 -11.00 35.84 -28.91
C ILE A 151 -11.54 35.81 -30.35
N GLY A 152 -12.12 36.92 -30.80
CA GLY A 152 -12.87 36.95 -32.05
C GLY A 152 -14.05 35.97 -32.05
N ASP A 153 -14.08 35.04 -33.01
CA ASP A 153 -15.14 34.03 -33.16
C ASP A 153 -14.88 32.73 -32.37
N TYR A 154 -13.71 32.58 -31.75
CA TYR A 154 -13.33 31.36 -31.04
C TYR A 154 -13.59 31.49 -29.54
N GLN A 155 -14.27 30.47 -28.97
CA GLN A 155 -14.50 30.34 -27.53
C GLN A 155 -13.59 29.26 -26.94
N TYR A 156 -12.84 29.62 -25.90
CA TYR A 156 -11.95 28.73 -25.16
C TYR A 156 -12.52 28.51 -23.77
N LEU A 157 -12.92 27.27 -23.47
CA LEU A 157 -13.42 26.89 -22.15
C LEU A 157 -12.27 26.75 -21.15
N VAL A 158 -12.42 27.36 -19.99
CA VAL A 158 -11.38 27.38 -18.96
C VAL A 158 -11.95 26.95 -17.61
N SER A 159 -11.22 26.04 -16.96
CA SER A 159 -11.61 25.41 -15.70
C SER A 159 -11.11 26.17 -14.46
N ASP A 160 -10.08 27.01 -14.57
CA ASP A 160 -9.58 27.87 -13.48
C ASP A 160 -9.52 29.33 -13.93
N TYR A 161 -10.71 29.92 -14.12
CA TYR A 161 -10.89 31.23 -14.76
C TYR A 161 -10.04 32.34 -14.13
N GLN A 162 -9.87 32.36 -12.80
CA GLN A 162 -9.06 33.38 -12.13
C GLN A 162 -7.56 33.24 -12.42
N SER A 163 -7.00 32.05 -12.23
CA SER A 163 -5.57 31.80 -12.48
C SER A 163 -5.22 32.02 -13.95
N GLU A 164 -6.09 31.55 -14.84
CA GLU A 164 -5.83 31.63 -16.27
C GLU A 164 -6.10 33.02 -16.83
N SER A 165 -7.10 33.78 -16.33
CA SER A 165 -7.33 35.15 -16.79
C SER A 165 -6.17 36.08 -16.47
N GLU A 166 -5.54 35.92 -15.29
CA GLU A 166 -4.32 36.66 -14.95
C GLU A 166 -3.13 36.27 -15.86
N ALA A 167 -2.99 34.99 -16.21
CA ALA A 167 -1.96 34.52 -17.12
C ALA A 167 -2.18 35.02 -18.56
N TRP A 168 -3.44 35.00 -19.02
CA TRP A 168 -3.85 35.49 -20.34
C TRP A 168 -3.78 37.00 -20.45
N ALA A 169 -4.02 37.75 -19.38
CA ALA A 169 -3.86 39.21 -19.38
C ALA A 169 -2.45 39.64 -19.84
N GLY A 170 -1.40 38.94 -19.38
CA GLY A 170 -0.03 39.19 -19.82
C GLY A 170 0.22 38.82 -21.29
N VAL A 171 -0.44 37.79 -21.81
CA VAL A 171 -0.35 37.37 -23.23
C VAL A 171 -1.08 38.38 -24.13
N VAL A 172 -2.27 38.81 -23.74
CA VAL A 172 -3.08 39.81 -24.45
C VAL A 172 -2.32 41.14 -24.57
N GLU A 173 -1.67 41.57 -23.49
CA GLU A 173 -0.82 42.76 -23.47
C GLU A 173 0.44 42.61 -24.36
N THR A 174 1.09 41.44 -24.32
CA THR A 174 2.32 41.17 -25.09
C THR A 174 2.09 41.09 -26.60
N TYR A 175 0.95 40.52 -27.03
CA TYR A 175 0.64 40.29 -28.45
C TYR A 175 -0.34 41.31 -29.03
N GLY A 176 -0.83 42.27 -28.23
CA GLY A 176 -1.73 43.33 -28.70
C GLY A 176 -3.06 42.81 -29.24
N LEU A 177 -3.59 41.74 -28.64
CA LEU A 177 -4.86 41.13 -29.05
C LEU A 177 -6.01 42.09 -28.73
N GLN A 178 -6.82 42.43 -29.73
CA GLN A 178 -8.06 43.20 -29.59
C GLN A 178 -9.27 42.25 -29.62
N ASP A 179 -10.39 42.66 -29.01
CA ASP A 179 -11.64 41.88 -28.90
C ASP A 179 -11.56 40.60 -28.05
N VAL A 180 -10.99 40.71 -26.84
CA VAL A 180 -11.02 39.63 -25.84
C VAL A 180 -12.17 39.88 -24.85
N GLU A 181 -13.23 39.09 -24.97
CA GLU A 181 -14.34 39.10 -24.01
C GLU A 181 -14.13 38.06 -22.92
N TYR A 182 -14.32 38.50 -21.69
CA TYR A 182 -14.15 37.73 -20.47
C TYR A 182 -15.55 37.47 -19.89
N GLU A 183 -16.08 36.26 -20.06
CA GLU A 183 -17.38 35.89 -19.50
C GLU A 183 -17.23 34.72 -18.53
N GLU A 184 -17.54 34.99 -17.27
CA GLU A 184 -17.58 34.00 -16.21
C GLU A 184 -18.95 33.32 -16.22
N PHE A 185 -19.00 32.00 -16.25
CA PHE A 185 -20.27 31.29 -16.12
C PHE A 185 -20.14 30.12 -15.15
N LEU A 186 -20.96 30.18 -14.11
CA LEU A 186 -20.97 29.19 -13.02
C LEU A 186 -21.70 27.92 -13.48
N GLN A 187 -21.03 27.07 -14.27
CA GLN A 187 -21.66 25.84 -14.78
C GLN A 187 -21.95 24.81 -13.66
N HIS A 188 -21.25 24.92 -12.52
CA HIS A 188 -21.52 24.13 -11.31
C HIS A 188 -21.27 25.00 -10.07
N GLN A 189 -22.33 25.58 -9.49
CA GLN A 189 -22.22 26.11 -8.13
C GLN A 189 -22.12 24.93 -7.16
N ARG A 190 -20.96 24.79 -6.49
CA ARG A 190 -20.88 23.95 -5.29
C ARG A 190 -22.02 24.37 -4.34
N PRO A 191 -22.64 23.44 -3.60
CA PRO A 191 -23.63 23.81 -2.60
C PRO A 191 -23.08 24.92 -1.69
N ASP A 192 -23.88 25.91 -1.33
CA ASP A 192 -23.42 27.11 -0.60
C ASP A 192 -22.68 26.79 0.72
N TRP A 193 -22.96 25.64 1.33
CA TRP A 193 -22.30 25.16 2.54
C TRP A 193 -20.92 24.52 2.29
N LEU A 194 -20.62 24.09 1.06
CA LEU A 194 -19.40 23.36 0.66
C LEU A 194 -18.42 24.26 -0.11
N THR A 195 -18.17 25.45 0.42
CA THR A 195 -17.10 26.33 -0.07
C THR A 195 -15.71 25.72 0.19
N SER A 196 -14.68 26.19 -0.53
CA SER A 196 -13.28 25.74 -0.30
C SER A 196 -12.80 26.01 1.13
N ALA A 197 -13.40 26.99 1.83
CA ALA A 197 -13.14 27.25 3.24
C ALA A 197 -13.80 26.19 4.14
N SER A 198 -15.05 25.83 3.88
CA SER A 198 -15.75 24.75 4.60
C SER A 198 -15.05 23.41 4.42
N ILE A 199 -14.64 23.08 3.20
CA ILE A 199 -13.84 21.89 2.86
C ILE A 199 -12.57 21.82 3.70
N PHE A 200 -11.83 22.94 3.79
CA PHE A 200 -10.62 23.00 4.60
C PHE A 200 -10.90 22.79 6.10
N TRP A 201 -11.95 23.40 6.65
CA TRP A 201 -12.30 23.21 8.07
C TRP A 201 -12.74 21.78 8.36
N ILE A 202 -13.53 21.17 7.48
CA ILE A 202 -13.92 19.75 7.59
C ILE A 202 -12.67 18.87 7.55
N ASP A 203 -11.77 19.08 6.60
CA ASP A 203 -10.50 18.36 6.49
C ASP A 203 -9.61 18.59 7.73
N ALA A 204 -9.54 19.81 8.24
CA ALA A 204 -8.76 20.15 9.44
C ALA A 204 -9.29 19.46 10.70
N VAL A 205 -10.62 19.35 10.85
CA VAL A 205 -11.24 18.58 11.94
C VAL A 205 -10.93 17.09 11.79
N CYS A 206 -11.03 16.53 10.58
CA CYS A 206 -10.67 15.14 10.33
C CYS A 206 -9.18 14.87 10.64
N CYS A 207 -8.30 15.80 10.25
CA CYS A 207 -6.88 15.77 10.56
C CYS A 207 -6.61 15.83 12.06
N ALA A 208 -7.35 16.66 12.81
CA ALA A 208 -7.25 16.71 14.25
C ALA A 208 -7.64 15.37 14.90
N ILE A 209 -8.66 14.68 14.37
CA ILE A 209 -9.03 13.32 14.82
C ILE A 209 -7.91 12.32 14.52
N PHE A 210 -7.32 12.34 13.32
CA PHE A 210 -6.19 11.48 12.99
C PHE A 210 -4.95 11.76 13.83
N MET A 211 -4.69 13.04 14.14
CA MET A 211 -3.60 13.46 15.01
C MET A 211 -3.83 12.95 16.44
N LEU A 212 -5.07 13.02 16.94
CA LEU A 212 -5.43 12.47 18.23
C LEU A 212 -5.24 10.95 18.26
N GLU A 213 -5.66 10.22 17.23
CA GLU A 213 -5.41 8.78 17.10
C GLU A 213 -3.91 8.48 17.19
N PHE A 214 -3.10 9.20 16.40
CA PHE A 214 -1.65 9.03 16.38
C PHE A 214 -1.02 9.29 17.76
N LEU A 215 -1.43 10.36 18.44
CA LEU A 215 -0.93 10.70 19.78
C LEU A 215 -1.33 9.66 20.83
N VAL A 216 -2.56 9.16 20.80
CA VAL A 216 -3.04 8.11 21.72
C VAL A 216 -2.28 6.80 21.49
N ARG A 217 -2.10 6.39 20.22
CA ARG A 217 -1.33 5.19 19.88
C ARG A 217 0.16 5.35 20.25
N LEU A 218 0.75 6.51 20.01
CA LEU A 218 2.13 6.83 20.40
C LEU A 218 2.31 6.82 21.93
N ALA A 219 1.34 7.32 22.70
CA ALA A 219 1.36 7.28 24.16
C ALA A 219 1.14 5.86 24.72
N CYS A 220 0.38 5.03 24.01
CA CYS A 220 0.15 3.64 24.39
C CYS A 220 1.34 2.72 24.01
N SER A 221 2.09 3.04 22.96
CA SER A 221 3.24 2.24 22.53
C SER A 221 4.32 2.13 23.62
N ARG A 222 4.90 0.92 23.77
CA ARG A 222 6.03 0.66 24.68
C ARG A 222 7.29 1.36 24.17
N SER A 223 7.59 1.23 22.88
CA SER A 223 8.72 1.89 22.23
C SER A 223 8.26 3.00 21.28
N LYS A 224 8.38 4.26 21.73
CA LYS A 224 8.07 5.45 20.90
C LYS A 224 8.86 5.48 19.59
N ARG A 225 10.11 5.00 19.62
CA ARG A 225 10.99 4.95 18.44
C ARG A 225 10.49 3.92 17.42
N TRP A 226 10.05 2.74 17.89
CA TRP A 226 9.46 1.73 17.03
C TRP A 226 8.18 2.26 16.37
N TYR A 227 7.30 2.89 17.16
CA TYR A 227 6.05 3.45 16.64
C TYR A 227 6.31 4.53 15.59
N TRP A 228 7.23 5.45 15.84
CA TRP A 228 7.56 6.53 14.89
C TRP A 228 8.19 5.99 13.59
N ARG A 229 9.04 4.96 13.67
CA ARG A 229 9.66 4.35 12.48
C ARG A 229 8.63 3.63 11.60
N ASN A 230 7.63 2.98 12.20
CA ASN A 230 6.68 2.17 11.46
C ASN A 230 5.43 2.95 11.01
N PHE A 231 5.01 3.98 11.78
CA PHE A 231 3.77 4.73 11.55
C PHE A 231 3.99 6.22 11.25
N TRP A 232 5.14 6.59 10.67
CA TRP A 232 5.41 7.99 10.29
C TRP A 232 4.40 8.54 9.25
N ILE A 233 3.85 7.67 8.40
CA ILE A 233 2.83 8.02 7.40
C ILE A 233 1.56 8.53 8.08
N ASP A 234 1.17 7.94 9.23
CA ASP A 234 0.02 8.39 10.02
C ASP A 234 0.21 9.82 10.53
N PHE A 235 1.43 10.19 10.90
CA PHE A 235 1.75 11.55 11.32
C PHE A 235 1.66 12.55 10.17
N VAL A 236 2.32 12.26 9.04
CA VAL A 236 2.36 13.17 7.88
C VAL A 236 0.97 13.40 7.29
N THR A 237 0.14 12.36 7.23
CA THR A 237 -1.24 12.46 6.71
C THR A 237 -2.19 13.23 7.63
N SER A 238 -1.84 13.39 8.91
CA SER A 238 -2.65 14.09 9.92
C SER A 238 -2.41 15.60 9.95
N ILE A 239 -1.51 16.14 9.13
CA ILE A 239 -1.26 17.58 9.01
C ILE A 239 -2.16 18.16 7.90
N PRO A 240 -3.07 19.10 8.19
CA PRO A 240 -3.92 19.70 7.17
C PRO A 240 -3.08 20.60 6.25
N LEU A 241 -3.20 20.38 4.94
CA LEU A 241 -2.55 21.22 3.93
C LEU A 241 -3.55 22.27 3.42
N PRO A 242 -3.32 23.58 3.64
CA PRO A 242 -4.20 24.63 3.13
C PRO A 242 -4.14 24.70 1.59
N GLY A 243 -5.29 24.98 0.97
CA GLY A 243 -5.41 25.13 -0.49
C GLY A 243 -4.75 26.40 -1.06
N GLU A 244 -4.50 26.41 -2.37
CA GLU A 244 -3.84 27.50 -3.12
C GLU A 244 -4.48 28.88 -2.83
N ALA A 245 -5.80 28.96 -2.77
CA ALA A 245 -6.57 30.19 -2.50
C ALA A 245 -6.47 30.71 -1.06
N GLN A 246 -6.09 29.86 -0.08
CA GLN A 246 -5.90 30.28 1.31
C GLN A 246 -4.46 30.65 1.59
N LEU A 247 -3.51 29.96 0.94
CA LEU A 247 -2.09 30.31 0.99
C LEU A 247 -1.83 31.69 0.38
N SER A 248 -2.56 32.07 -0.67
CA SER A 248 -2.50 33.42 -1.25
C SER A 248 -3.05 34.51 -0.31
N ARG A 249 -4.02 34.19 0.55
CA ARG A 249 -4.55 35.10 1.59
C ARG A 249 -3.55 35.34 2.72
N PHE A 250 -2.87 34.30 3.20
CA PHE A 250 -1.72 34.45 4.11
C PHE A 250 -0.52 35.12 3.40
N GLY A 251 -0.40 34.90 2.09
CA GLY A 251 0.62 35.43 1.19
C GLY A 251 0.39 36.86 0.69
N ARG A 252 -0.54 37.64 1.24
CA ARG A 252 -0.73 39.06 0.86
C ARG A 252 0.52 39.94 1.10
N ILE A 253 1.53 39.41 1.80
CA ILE A 253 2.89 39.96 2.00
C ILE A 253 3.90 39.47 0.93
N ALA A 254 3.63 38.36 0.24
CA ALA A 254 4.59 37.60 -0.58
C ALA A 254 4.47 37.90 -2.09
N ARG A 255 4.52 39.18 -2.46
CA ARG A 255 4.22 39.68 -3.82
C ARG A 255 5.39 39.61 -4.83
N LEU A 256 6.23 38.58 -4.82
CA LEU A 256 7.29 38.44 -5.84
C LEU A 256 7.37 37.01 -6.39
N GLY A 257 7.36 36.89 -7.73
CA GLY A 257 7.23 35.68 -8.56
C GLY A 257 8.19 34.49 -8.31
N ARG A 258 8.99 34.46 -7.23
CA ARG A 258 9.70 33.25 -6.79
C ARG A 258 8.74 32.14 -6.31
N PHE A 259 7.50 32.47 -5.94
CA PHE A 259 6.52 31.51 -5.41
C PHE A 259 5.65 30.82 -6.47
N ALA A 260 5.71 31.19 -7.77
CA ALA A 260 5.08 30.39 -8.83
C ALA A 260 5.63 28.94 -8.85
N ARG A 261 6.89 28.77 -8.45
CA ARG A 261 7.48 27.46 -8.22
C ARG A 261 6.88 26.76 -6.98
N LEU A 262 6.58 27.51 -5.92
CA LEU A 262 5.95 26.96 -4.71
C LEU A 262 4.50 26.54 -4.93
N LEU A 263 3.75 27.22 -5.82
CA LEU A 263 2.41 26.80 -6.24
C LEU A 263 2.41 25.45 -6.98
N ARG A 264 3.47 25.14 -7.76
CA ARG A 264 3.63 23.78 -8.30
C ARG A 264 3.90 22.77 -7.19
N PHE A 265 4.72 23.14 -6.20
CA PHE A 265 4.98 22.26 -5.05
C PHE A 265 3.73 21.97 -4.23
N THR A 266 2.78 22.91 -4.07
CA THR A 266 1.53 22.64 -3.35
C THR A 266 0.65 21.61 -4.05
N ARG A 267 0.66 21.53 -5.40
CA ARG A 267 -0.06 20.48 -6.15
C ARG A 267 0.56 19.10 -5.96
N VAL A 268 1.90 19.03 -6.00
CA VAL A 268 2.63 17.78 -5.74
C VAL A 268 2.46 17.34 -4.29
N LEU A 269 2.51 18.26 -3.32
CA LEU A 269 2.25 17.95 -1.91
C LEU A 269 0.82 17.43 -1.69
N ARG A 270 -0.18 17.97 -2.41
CA ARG A 270 -1.55 17.44 -2.37
C ARG A 270 -1.64 16.03 -2.98
N ALA A 271 -1.03 15.80 -4.14
CA ALA A 271 -0.99 14.45 -4.73
C ALA A 271 -0.24 13.45 -3.85
N MET A 272 0.89 13.87 -3.25
CA MET A 272 1.64 13.08 -2.29
C MET A 272 0.79 12.79 -1.05
N ARG A 273 0.01 13.74 -0.54
CA ARG A 273 -0.90 13.51 0.59
C ARG A 273 -1.99 12.51 0.23
N VAL A 274 -2.64 12.65 -0.93
CA VAL A 274 -3.62 11.66 -1.41
C VAL A 274 -2.99 10.27 -1.52
N PHE A 275 -1.78 10.18 -2.06
CA PHE A 275 -1.02 8.93 -2.14
C PHE A 275 -0.75 8.34 -0.76
N LEU A 276 -0.20 9.11 0.18
CA LEU A 276 0.08 8.66 1.55
C LEU A 276 -1.20 8.28 2.31
N MET A 277 -2.30 8.96 2.04
CA MET A 277 -3.58 8.71 2.68
C MET A 277 -4.26 7.46 2.13
N LEU A 278 -4.16 7.21 0.81
CA LEU A 278 -4.50 5.93 0.21
C LEU A 278 -3.64 4.80 0.77
N TRP A 279 -2.33 5.03 0.90
CA TRP A 279 -1.41 4.08 1.50
C TRP A 279 -1.84 3.70 2.93
N ARG A 280 -2.11 4.70 3.78
CA ARG A 280 -2.64 4.50 5.14
C ARG A 280 -4.00 3.78 5.14
N GLY A 281 -4.91 4.15 4.24
CA GLY A 281 -6.22 3.50 4.11
C GLY A 281 -6.10 2.03 3.74
N MET A 282 -5.15 1.70 2.85
CA MET A 282 -4.84 0.33 2.49
C MET A 282 -4.23 -0.47 3.63
N ASP A 283 -3.30 0.10 4.40
CA ASP A 283 -2.75 -0.55 5.59
C ASP A 283 -3.88 -0.99 6.53
N LYS A 284 -4.86 -0.10 6.78
CA LYS A 284 -6.01 -0.38 7.65
C LYS A 284 -7.03 -1.35 7.07
N LEU A 285 -7.31 -1.28 5.76
CA LEU A 285 -8.17 -2.25 5.07
C LEU A 285 -7.55 -3.66 5.09
N GLN A 286 -6.23 -3.74 4.92
CA GLN A 286 -5.50 -5.01 4.88
C GLN A 286 -5.31 -5.65 6.25
N ASP A 287 -5.38 -4.87 7.34
CA ASP A 287 -5.50 -5.41 8.70
C ASP A 287 -6.90 -6.03 8.92
N ALA A 288 -7.94 -5.52 8.24
CA ALA A 288 -9.31 -6.04 8.35
C ALA A 288 -9.58 -7.25 7.43
N MET A 289 -8.90 -7.30 6.27
CA MET A 289 -9.01 -8.40 5.30
C MET A 289 -7.70 -9.19 5.31
N ASP A 290 -7.67 -10.37 5.93
CA ASP A 290 -6.44 -11.16 6.18
C ASP A 290 -5.79 -11.81 4.93
N VAL A 291 -5.82 -11.12 3.79
CA VAL A 291 -5.35 -11.62 2.47
C VAL A 291 -3.88 -11.24 2.27
N LYS A 292 -2.94 -12.06 2.78
CA LYS A 292 -1.49 -11.80 2.78
C LYS A 292 -0.85 -11.56 1.40
N LEU A 293 -1.27 -12.27 0.34
CA LEU A 293 -0.67 -12.13 -1.00
C LEU A 293 -1.03 -10.80 -1.69
N MET A 294 -2.22 -10.25 -1.41
CA MET A 294 -2.65 -8.96 -1.98
C MET A 294 -1.96 -7.75 -1.32
N LYS A 295 -1.33 -7.94 -0.14
CA LYS A 295 -0.79 -6.84 0.71
C LYS A 295 0.33 -6.05 0.03
N ARG A 296 1.24 -6.71 -0.69
CA ARG A 296 2.42 -6.08 -1.31
C ARG A 296 2.18 -5.62 -2.75
N SER A 297 1.58 -6.45 -3.58
CA SER A 297 1.38 -6.16 -5.01
C SER A 297 0.48 -4.95 -5.25
N LEU A 298 -0.63 -4.83 -4.51
CA LEU A 298 -1.57 -3.72 -4.68
C LEU A 298 -0.97 -2.37 -4.26
N LYS A 299 -0.18 -2.34 -3.17
CA LYS A 299 0.54 -1.13 -2.73
C LYS A 299 1.55 -0.67 -3.77
N TRP A 300 2.32 -1.60 -4.31
CA TRP A 300 3.25 -1.31 -5.40
C TRP A 300 2.53 -0.85 -6.67
N GLY A 301 1.39 -1.47 -7.01
CA GLY A 301 0.56 -1.04 -8.14
C GLY A 301 0.09 0.41 -8.03
N ILE A 302 -0.45 0.80 -6.87
CA ILE A 302 -0.88 2.18 -6.60
C ILE A 302 0.31 3.13 -6.56
N ALA A 303 1.45 2.74 -5.97
CA ALA A 303 2.66 3.55 -5.98
C ALA A 303 3.17 3.83 -7.39
N VAL A 304 3.28 2.79 -8.22
CA VAL A 304 3.71 2.91 -9.61
C VAL A 304 2.72 3.77 -10.40
N MET A 305 1.41 3.64 -10.15
CA MET A 305 0.39 4.49 -10.77
C MET A 305 0.60 5.98 -10.41
N PHE A 306 0.75 6.32 -9.13
CA PHE A 306 0.98 7.70 -8.70
C PHE A 306 2.30 8.27 -9.22
N ILE A 307 3.39 7.49 -9.14
CA ILE A 307 4.70 7.88 -9.65
C ILE A 307 4.64 8.07 -11.16
N GLY A 308 3.99 7.16 -11.89
CA GLY A 308 3.81 7.26 -13.34
C GLY A 308 3.03 8.50 -13.75
N GLY A 309 1.94 8.81 -13.04
CA GLY A 309 1.14 10.02 -13.30
C GLY A 309 1.87 11.32 -13.03
N ILE A 310 2.66 11.38 -11.95
CA ILE A 310 3.50 12.55 -11.64
C ILE A 310 4.67 12.66 -12.63
N ALA A 311 5.32 11.55 -12.96
CA ALA A 311 6.45 11.52 -13.89
C ALA A 311 6.02 11.99 -15.28
N ILE A 312 4.90 11.47 -15.80
CA ILE A 312 4.39 11.88 -17.11
C ILE A 312 3.96 13.34 -17.11
N TYR A 313 3.33 13.81 -16.03
CA TYR A 313 3.02 15.23 -15.84
C TYR A 313 4.28 16.10 -15.96
N TYR A 314 5.35 15.79 -15.22
CA TYR A 314 6.58 16.59 -15.27
C TYR A 314 7.30 16.54 -16.61
N MET A 315 7.28 15.39 -17.28
CA MET A 315 8.00 15.19 -18.53
C MET A 315 7.27 15.85 -19.69
N GLU A 316 5.97 15.58 -19.84
CA GLU A 316 5.18 16.11 -20.95
C GLU A 316 4.84 17.60 -20.75
N SER A 317 4.71 18.09 -19.51
CA SER A 317 4.54 19.54 -19.25
C SER A 317 5.80 20.37 -19.54
N ALA A 318 7.00 19.77 -19.50
CA ALA A 318 8.25 20.47 -19.72
C ALA A 318 8.74 20.40 -21.18
N LEU A 319 8.41 19.34 -21.92
CA LEU A 319 9.05 19.02 -23.21
C LEU A 319 8.16 19.24 -24.44
N VAL A 320 6.84 19.38 -24.27
CA VAL A 320 5.91 19.44 -25.40
C VAL A 320 5.21 20.79 -25.45
N THR A 321 5.16 21.41 -26.63
CA THR A 321 4.40 22.63 -26.93
C THR A 321 3.18 22.22 -27.79
N GLY A 322 1.96 22.25 -27.22
CA GLY A 322 0.73 21.75 -27.85
C GLY A 322 -0.38 21.44 -26.83
N GLU A 323 -1.62 21.19 -27.27
CA GLU A 323 -2.71 20.75 -26.39
C GLU A 323 -2.60 19.24 -26.15
N ASN A 324 -2.39 18.82 -24.90
CA ASN A 324 -2.43 17.42 -24.49
C ASN A 324 -2.87 17.36 -23.01
N ASP A 325 -3.95 16.63 -22.74
CA ASP A 325 -4.53 16.47 -21.40
C ASP A 325 -3.56 15.89 -20.37
N VAL A 326 -2.59 15.08 -20.81
CA VAL A 326 -1.55 14.46 -19.96
C VAL A 326 -0.60 15.50 -19.34
N LYS A 327 -0.60 16.74 -19.84
CA LYS A 327 0.16 17.86 -19.26
C LYS A 327 -0.42 18.41 -17.96
N THR A 328 -1.66 18.05 -17.64
CA THR A 328 -2.27 18.37 -16.34
C THR A 328 -2.00 17.25 -15.34
N LEU A 329 -1.91 17.58 -14.05
CA LEU A 329 -1.70 16.57 -13.02
C LEU A 329 -2.87 15.57 -12.98
N GLY A 330 -4.11 16.06 -13.15
CA GLY A 330 -5.29 15.20 -13.23
C GLY A 330 -5.26 14.27 -14.45
N GLY A 331 -4.95 14.80 -15.63
CA GLY A 331 -4.85 14.00 -16.86
C GLY A 331 -3.72 12.98 -16.82
N GLY A 332 -2.54 13.34 -16.28
CA GLY A 332 -1.44 12.39 -16.06
C GLY A 332 -1.79 11.27 -15.10
N MET A 333 -2.52 11.57 -14.03
CA MET A 333 -3.01 10.57 -13.06
C MET A 333 -4.07 9.65 -13.67
N TRP A 334 -5.02 10.19 -14.43
CA TRP A 334 -6.02 9.41 -15.17
C TRP A 334 -5.38 8.51 -16.23
N TRP A 335 -4.42 9.04 -16.98
CA TRP A 335 -3.65 8.28 -17.96
C TRP A 335 -2.89 7.13 -17.30
N SER A 336 -2.24 7.38 -16.17
CA SER A 336 -1.50 6.33 -15.44
C SER A 336 -2.43 5.24 -14.92
N PHE A 337 -3.60 5.62 -14.37
CA PHE A 337 -4.62 4.67 -13.92
C PHE A 337 -5.10 3.77 -15.06
N THR A 338 -5.49 4.36 -16.18
CA THR A 338 -6.01 3.61 -17.35
C THR A 338 -4.93 2.74 -17.99
N THR A 339 -3.66 3.15 -17.92
CA THR A 339 -2.51 2.37 -18.40
C THR A 339 -2.23 1.17 -17.48
N VAL A 340 -2.23 1.35 -16.16
CA VAL A 340 -2.01 0.26 -15.19
C VAL A 340 -3.15 -0.75 -15.22
N VAL A 341 -4.40 -0.30 -15.38
CA VAL A 341 -5.57 -1.18 -15.53
C VAL A 341 -5.67 -1.78 -16.94
N THR A 342 -4.76 -1.42 -17.85
CA THR A 342 -4.73 -1.87 -19.25
C THR A 342 -5.99 -1.51 -20.06
N GLY A 343 -6.73 -0.49 -19.63
CA GLY A 343 -7.97 -0.05 -20.27
C GLY A 343 -7.75 0.71 -21.58
N GLY A 344 -6.72 1.57 -21.63
CA GLY A 344 -6.24 2.27 -22.83
C GLY A 344 -7.34 2.97 -23.65
N PHE A 345 -7.85 4.12 -23.18
CA PHE A 345 -8.80 4.91 -23.96
C PHE A 345 -8.08 5.79 -25.00
N GLY A 346 -8.63 5.85 -26.22
CA GLY A 346 -8.04 6.57 -27.36
C GLY A 346 -8.33 8.08 -27.41
N ASP A 347 -9.07 8.61 -26.44
CA ASP A 347 -9.38 10.02 -26.25
C ASP A 347 -8.22 10.77 -25.56
N ILE A 348 -7.47 10.11 -24.69
CA ILE A 348 -6.29 10.69 -24.04
C ILE A 348 -5.11 10.68 -25.02
N HIS A 349 -4.57 11.87 -25.32
CA HIS A 349 -3.37 12.00 -26.14
C HIS A 349 -2.16 11.34 -25.46
N ASN A 350 -1.79 10.15 -25.95
CA ASN A 350 -0.63 9.40 -25.46
C ASN A 350 0.66 10.25 -25.44
N PRO A 351 1.58 9.97 -24.49
CA PRO A 351 2.83 10.70 -24.41
C PRO A 351 3.61 10.59 -25.72
N ILE A 352 4.00 11.75 -26.24
CA ILE A 352 4.69 11.84 -27.53
C ILE A 352 6.20 11.77 -27.36
N THR A 353 6.71 12.05 -26.15
CA THR A 353 8.14 12.02 -25.87
C THR A 353 8.67 10.58 -25.83
N MET A 354 9.92 10.37 -26.28
CA MET A 354 10.56 9.05 -26.27
C MET A 354 10.64 8.46 -24.85
N VAL A 355 10.92 9.30 -23.86
CA VAL A 355 10.99 8.87 -22.47
C VAL A 355 9.60 8.59 -21.91
N GLY A 356 8.58 9.39 -22.27
CA GLY A 356 7.19 9.14 -21.91
C GLY A 356 6.67 7.82 -22.45
N ARG A 357 7.02 7.47 -23.70
CA ARG A 357 6.69 6.16 -24.30
C ARG A 357 7.37 5.00 -23.59
N LEU A 358 8.63 5.15 -23.17
CA LEU A 358 9.32 4.12 -22.40
C LEU A 358 8.66 3.90 -21.02
N LEU A 359 8.22 5.00 -20.38
CA LEU A 359 7.45 4.94 -19.14
C LEU A 359 6.12 4.21 -19.35
N THR A 360 5.42 4.45 -20.47
CA THR A 360 4.19 3.73 -20.84
C THR A 360 4.41 2.22 -20.89
N VAL A 361 5.50 1.78 -21.55
CA VAL A 361 5.81 0.34 -21.64
C VAL A 361 6.02 -0.26 -20.26
N ALA A 362 6.77 0.42 -19.38
CA ALA A 362 6.98 -0.03 -18.01
C ALA A 362 5.68 -0.10 -17.19
N LEU A 363 4.78 0.88 -17.36
CA LEU A 363 3.47 0.92 -16.70
C LEU A 363 2.56 -0.23 -17.16
N ILE A 364 2.52 -0.52 -18.47
CA ILE A 364 1.73 -1.63 -19.01
C ILE A 364 2.23 -2.97 -18.45
N ILE A 365 3.54 -3.21 -18.45
CA ILE A 365 4.12 -4.44 -17.88
C ILE A 365 3.75 -4.58 -16.40
N THR A 366 3.83 -3.49 -15.64
CA THR A 366 3.46 -3.50 -14.21
C THR A 366 1.97 -3.80 -14.04
N GLY A 367 1.11 -3.20 -14.88
CA GLY A 367 -0.33 -3.47 -14.89
C GLY A 367 -0.66 -4.93 -15.15
N MET A 368 -0.02 -5.56 -16.14
CA MET A 368 -0.19 -6.98 -16.44
C MET A 368 0.21 -7.87 -15.26
N ILE A 369 1.34 -7.56 -14.60
CA ILE A 369 1.77 -8.29 -13.39
C ILE A 369 0.73 -8.14 -12.28
N LEU A 370 0.20 -6.93 -12.07
CA LEU A 370 -0.78 -6.65 -11.04
C LEU A 370 -2.09 -7.44 -11.27
N VAL A 371 -2.59 -7.44 -12.51
CA VAL A 371 -3.78 -8.24 -12.89
C VAL A 371 -3.51 -9.73 -12.67
N GLY A 372 -2.33 -10.23 -13.04
CA GLY A 372 -1.95 -11.63 -12.80
C GLY A 372 -1.93 -12.00 -11.32
N VAL A 373 -1.36 -11.16 -10.46
CA VAL A 373 -1.34 -11.38 -9.01
C VAL A 373 -2.74 -11.28 -8.41
N PHE A 374 -3.56 -10.33 -8.88
CA PHE A 374 -4.95 -10.19 -8.43
C PHE A 374 -5.76 -11.44 -8.75
N THR A 375 -5.70 -11.92 -10.01
CA THR A 375 -6.35 -13.16 -10.42
C THR A 375 -5.85 -14.36 -9.61
N ALA A 376 -4.52 -14.52 -9.46
CA ALA A 376 -3.94 -15.61 -8.67
C ALA A 376 -4.38 -15.56 -7.20
N THR A 377 -4.53 -14.37 -6.63
CA THR A 377 -5.00 -14.20 -5.25
C THR A 377 -6.48 -14.54 -5.13
N LEU A 378 -7.32 -14.07 -6.05
CA LEU A 378 -8.73 -14.46 -6.08
C LEU A 378 -8.89 -15.98 -6.23
N THR A 379 -8.14 -16.59 -7.15
CA THR A 379 -8.09 -18.05 -7.28
C THR A 379 -7.63 -18.70 -5.98
N SER A 380 -6.61 -18.20 -5.29
CA SER A 380 -6.17 -18.78 -4.01
C SER A 380 -7.23 -18.67 -2.90
N LEU A 381 -8.07 -17.63 -2.91
CA LEU A 381 -9.17 -17.47 -1.96
C LEU A 381 -10.29 -18.48 -2.25
N TYR A 382 -10.69 -18.59 -3.53
CA TYR A 382 -11.70 -19.55 -3.97
C TYR A 382 -11.24 -21.01 -3.79
N VAL A 383 -10.01 -21.32 -4.18
CA VAL A 383 -9.43 -22.67 -4.00
C VAL A 383 -9.28 -22.98 -2.51
N GLY A 384 -9.02 -21.99 -1.66
CA GLY A 384 -9.01 -22.17 -0.21
C GLY A 384 -10.35 -22.70 0.30
N GLU A 385 -11.46 -22.07 -0.09
CA GLU A 385 -12.82 -22.49 0.26
C GLU A 385 -13.17 -23.85 -0.36
N GLU A 386 -12.85 -24.06 -1.64
CA GLU A 386 -13.14 -25.32 -2.35
C GLU A 386 -12.34 -26.50 -1.77
N SER A 387 -11.09 -26.27 -1.35
CA SER A 387 -10.27 -27.29 -0.69
C SER A 387 -10.78 -27.67 0.70
N GLU A 388 -11.32 -26.72 1.45
CA GLU A 388 -11.96 -26.97 2.75
C GLU A 388 -13.27 -27.74 2.59
N GLU A 389 -14.07 -27.45 1.54
CA GLU A 389 -15.25 -28.23 1.19
C GLU A 389 -14.92 -29.65 0.72
N LEU A 390 -13.93 -29.81 -0.17
CA LEU A 390 -13.49 -31.12 -0.66
C LEU A 390 -13.00 -32.02 0.47
N GLN A 391 -12.20 -31.48 1.40
CA GLN A 391 -11.74 -32.21 2.58
C GLN A 391 -12.91 -32.67 3.45
N ARG A 392 -13.90 -31.81 3.67
CA ARG A 392 -15.13 -32.17 4.40
C ARG A 392 -15.90 -33.31 3.72
N TYR A 393 -16.03 -33.26 2.40
CA TYR A 393 -16.68 -34.33 1.64
C TYR A 393 -15.89 -35.64 1.71
N GLN A 394 -14.55 -35.60 1.69
CA GLN A 394 -13.71 -36.79 1.87
C GLN A 394 -13.83 -37.38 3.27
N GLU A 395 -13.81 -36.55 4.32
CA GLU A 395 -14.03 -36.98 5.70
C GLU A 395 -15.41 -37.65 5.86
N GLU A 396 -16.48 -37.05 5.32
CA GLU A 396 -17.83 -37.63 5.36
C GLU A 396 -17.91 -38.94 4.56
N MET A 397 -17.21 -39.03 3.43
CA MET A 397 -17.14 -40.25 2.63
C MET A 397 -16.43 -41.39 3.38
N ASN A 398 -15.31 -41.08 4.03
CA ASN A 398 -14.55 -42.05 4.82
C ASN A 398 -15.35 -42.53 6.03
N GLU A 399 -16.04 -41.64 6.74
CA GLU A 399 -16.95 -42.05 7.83
C GLU A 399 -18.08 -42.96 7.34
N ARG A 400 -18.59 -42.74 6.11
CA ARG A 400 -19.61 -43.63 5.52
C ARG A 400 -19.02 -44.99 5.16
N LEU A 401 -17.80 -45.04 4.63
CA LEU A 401 -17.10 -46.27 4.30
C LEU A 401 -16.82 -47.11 5.55
N ASP A 402 -16.27 -46.49 6.61
CA ASP A 402 -16.01 -47.16 7.90
C ASP A 402 -17.29 -47.74 8.50
N ARG A 403 -18.41 -47.02 8.35
CA ARG A 403 -19.72 -47.48 8.82
C ARG A 403 -20.19 -48.71 8.04
N ILE A 404 -20.04 -48.71 6.71
CA ILE A 404 -20.38 -49.86 5.86
C ILE A 404 -19.49 -51.05 6.20
N GLU A 405 -18.19 -50.83 6.36
CA GLU A 405 -17.24 -51.89 6.73
C GLU A 405 -17.59 -52.51 8.08
N SER A 406 -17.94 -51.71 9.08
CA SER A 406 -18.39 -52.21 10.39
C SER A 406 -19.69 -53.03 10.33
N VAL A 407 -20.61 -52.67 9.44
CA VAL A 407 -21.88 -53.40 9.23
C VAL A 407 -21.60 -54.72 8.53
N ILE A 408 -20.76 -54.72 7.49
CA ILE A 408 -20.36 -55.94 6.79
C ILE A 408 -19.63 -56.88 7.74
N ALA A 409 -18.69 -56.37 8.55
CA ALA A 409 -17.96 -57.17 9.53
C ALA A 409 -18.91 -57.85 10.53
N LYS A 410 -19.87 -57.11 11.08
CA LYS A 410 -20.90 -57.67 11.96
C LYS A 410 -21.76 -58.73 11.28
N SER A 411 -22.23 -58.47 10.06
CA SER A 411 -23.04 -59.43 9.31
C SER A 411 -22.27 -60.70 8.93
N VAL A 412 -20.96 -60.61 8.69
CA VAL A 412 -20.10 -61.78 8.45
C VAL A 412 -19.89 -62.59 9.74
N GLU A 413 -19.72 -61.92 10.88
CA GLU A 413 -19.54 -62.56 12.18
C GLU A 413 -20.80 -63.31 12.62
N GLU A 414 -21.99 -62.69 12.45
CA GLU A 414 -23.30 -63.31 12.69
C GLU A 414 -23.56 -64.52 11.78
N ASN A 415 -23.22 -64.45 10.49
CA ASN A 415 -23.38 -65.59 9.57
C ASN A 415 -22.35 -66.71 9.75
N SER A 416 -21.26 -66.48 10.48
CA SER A 416 -20.22 -67.50 10.75
C SER A 416 -20.48 -68.30 12.02
N THR A 417 -21.47 -67.89 12.82
CA THR A 417 -21.84 -68.52 14.10
C THR A 417 -23.11 -69.37 14.02
N ASP A 418 -23.83 -69.32 12.89
CA ASP A 418 -24.87 -70.27 12.46
C ASP A 418 -24.30 -71.34 11.52
#